data_AF-A0A661VNV7-F1
#
_entry.id   AF-A0A661VNV7-F1
#
_cell.length_a   1.000
_cell.length_b   1.000
_cell.length_c   1.000
_cell.angle_alpha   90.00
_cell.angle_beta   90.00
_cell.angle_gamma   90.00
#
_symmetry.space_group_name_H-M   'P 1'
#
loop_
_entity.id
_entity.type
_entity.pdbx_description
1 polymer ?
#
loop_
_entity_poly.entity_id
_entity_poly.type
_entity_poly.pdbx_seq_one_letter_code
_entity_poly.pdbx_strand_id
1 'polypeptide(L)'
;MRELLSHLFRHKMRTALTIFGIAVGVFALTMIGSMAEFMNLTVELQEKTTLNRIRVYPKKWGVSSYNESTVRQIQRVRGVLGTFVSTGGLLHEEDERQGIYFAPEQYYGTTSNIPALEFENPFGVDVPVWKGRRPVSDSMHEAIVGYDLAQKYGWQVGQTITVR
;
A
#
# COMPACT_ATOMS: atom_id res chain seq x y z
N MET A 1 38.41 30.40 16.24
CA MET A 1 36.99 30.10 15.88
C MET A 1 36.08 31.33 15.94
N ARG A 2 36.04 32.09 17.05
CA ARG A 2 35.18 33.30 17.16
C ARG A 2 35.43 34.38 16.09
N GLU A 3 36.68 34.54 15.63
CA GLU A 3 37.05 35.52 14.59
C GLU A 3 36.58 35.15 13.16
N LEU A 4 36.37 33.86 12.87
CA LEU A 4 35.84 33.42 11.57
C LEU A 4 34.32 33.64 11.51
N LEU A 5 33.63 33.37 12.62
CA LEU A 5 32.20 33.65 12.78
C LEU A 5 31.92 35.16 12.68
N SER A 6 32.73 36.02 13.29
CA SER A 6 32.54 37.47 13.21
C SER A 6 32.72 38.03 11.79
N HIS A 7 33.63 37.46 10.99
CA HIS A 7 33.81 37.84 9.58
C HIS A 7 32.63 37.41 8.69
N LEU A 8 32.07 36.22 8.93
CA LEU A 8 30.86 35.74 8.23
C LEU A 8 29.64 36.64 8.53
N PHE A 9 29.53 37.14 9.76
CA PHE A 9 28.47 38.07 10.17
C PHE A 9 28.61 39.49 9.59
N ARG A 10 29.75 39.85 9.00
CA ARG A 10 30.00 41.16 8.40
C ARG A 10 29.61 41.23 6.92
N HIS A 11 29.53 40.07 6.24
CA HIS A 11 29.04 39.93 4.87
C HIS A 11 27.83 39.00 4.78
N LYS A 12 26.83 39.26 5.62
CA LYS A 12 25.62 38.44 5.83
C LYS A 12 24.98 37.95 4.54
N MET A 13 24.83 38.82 3.54
CA MET A 13 24.09 38.52 2.31
C MET A 13 24.85 37.57 1.37
N ARG A 14 26.17 37.75 1.23
CA ARG A 14 27.00 36.88 0.38
C ARG A 14 27.13 35.51 0.99
N THR A 15 27.44 35.46 2.28
CA THR A 15 27.58 34.19 3.03
C THR A 15 26.27 33.42 3.07
N ALA A 16 25.14 34.09 3.31
CA ALA A 16 23.82 33.45 3.28
C ALA A 16 23.52 32.86 1.90
N LEU A 17 23.79 33.60 0.82
CA LEU A 17 23.51 33.12 -0.54
C LEU A 17 24.38 31.91 -0.91
N THR A 18 25.66 31.88 -0.51
CA THR A 18 26.54 30.74 -0.76
C THR A 18 26.10 29.50 0.03
N ILE A 19 25.79 29.66 1.33
CA ILE A 19 25.31 28.56 2.16
C ILE A 19 23.97 28.04 1.63
N PHE A 20 23.08 28.93 1.22
CA PHE A 20 21.79 28.56 0.65
C PHE A 20 21.95 27.82 -0.68
N GLY A 21 22.84 28.27 -1.56
CA GLY A 21 23.13 27.57 -2.82
C GLY A 21 23.65 26.15 -2.59
N ILE A 22 24.57 25.98 -1.62
CA ILE A 22 25.07 24.65 -1.24
C ILE A 22 23.93 23.79 -0.66
N ALA A 23 23.12 24.35 0.24
CA ALA A 23 22.00 23.63 0.86
C ALA A 23 20.97 23.17 -0.18
N VAL A 24 20.58 24.04 -1.11
CA VAL A 24 19.66 23.71 -2.21
C VAL A 24 20.26 22.65 -3.12
N GLY A 25 21.55 22.72 -3.43
CA GLY A 25 22.24 21.71 -4.25
C GLY A 25 22.20 20.33 -3.60
N VAL A 26 22.57 20.22 -2.32
CA VAL A 26 22.54 18.95 -1.58
C VAL A 26 21.10 18.44 -1.44
N PHE A 27 20.14 19.33 -1.17
CA PHE A 27 18.73 18.98 -1.06
C PHE A 27 18.17 18.43 -2.38
N ALA A 28 18.44 19.09 -3.50
CA ALA A 28 17.99 18.65 -4.82
C ALA A 28 18.55 17.26 -5.17
N LEU A 29 19.84 17.03 -4.92
CA LEU A 29 20.47 15.73 -5.15
C LEU A 29 19.84 14.62 -4.28
N THR A 30 19.57 14.91 -3.01
CA THR A 30 18.97 13.94 -2.08
C THR A 30 17.52 13.63 -2.47
N MET A 31 16.74 14.65 -2.81
CA MET A 31 15.35 14.50 -3.22
C MET A 31 15.25 13.69 -4.52
N ILE A 32 16.06 14.01 -5.53
CA ILE A 32 16.09 13.25 -6.79
C ILE A 32 16.52 11.80 -6.54
N GLY A 33 17.53 11.57 -5.68
CA GLY A 33 17.94 10.23 -5.29
C GLY A 33 16.82 9.42 -4.66
N SER A 34 16.13 9.99 -3.67
CA SER A 34 14.99 9.34 -3.00
C SER A 34 13.81 9.07 -3.94
N MET A 35 13.55 10.00 -4.86
CA MET A 35 12.46 9.86 -5.83
C MET A 35 12.78 8.79 -6.86
N ALA A 36 14.02 8.73 -7.33
CA ALA A 36 14.48 7.68 -8.24
C ALA A 36 14.38 6.29 -7.59
N GLU A 37 14.79 6.17 -6.33
CA GLU A 37 14.65 4.94 -5.56
C GLU A 37 13.17 4.53 -5.41
N PHE A 38 12.30 5.47 -5.00
CA PHE A 38 10.87 5.22 -4.87
C PHE A 38 10.22 4.80 -6.20
N MET A 39 10.57 5.46 -7.31
CA MET A 39 10.07 5.09 -8.64
C MET A 39 10.56 3.70 -9.06
N ASN A 40 11.83 3.39 -8.86
CA ASN A 40 12.38 2.08 -9.18
C ASN A 40 11.72 0.96 -8.38
N LEU A 41 11.55 1.16 -7.07
CA LEU A 41 10.81 0.21 -6.21
C LEU A 41 9.37 0.01 -6.70
N THR A 42 8.70 1.10 -7.06
CA THR A 42 7.32 1.03 -7.58
C THR A 42 7.25 0.25 -8.89
N VAL A 43 8.19 0.49 -9.82
CA VAL A 43 8.28 -0.22 -11.09
C VAL A 43 8.60 -1.70 -10.87
N GLU A 44 9.54 -2.04 -10.00
CA GLU A 44 9.88 -3.42 -9.68
C GLU A 44 8.69 -4.20 -9.10
N LEU A 45 7.94 -3.56 -8.19
CA LEU A 45 6.72 -4.13 -7.62
C LEU A 45 5.65 -4.35 -8.70
N GLN A 46 5.52 -3.42 -9.66
CA GLN A 46 4.60 -3.56 -10.78
C GLN A 46 5.03 -4.66 -11.75
N GLU A 47 6.30 -4.79 -12.08
CA GLU A 47 6.81 -5.82 -12.97
C GLU A 47 6.58 -7.22 -12.39
N LYS A 48 6.96 -7.43 -11.12
CA LYS A 48 6.73 -8.68 -10.39
C LYS A 48 5.25 -9.06 -10.32
N THR A 49 4.37 -8.08 -10.15
CA THR A 49 2.92 -8.32 -10.01
C THR A 49 2.21 -8.47 -11.36
N THR A 50 2.65 -7.79 -12.41
CA THR A 50 1.93 -7.68 -13.68
C THR A 50 2.28 -8.78 -14.68
N LEU A 51 3.53 -9.28 -14.67
CA LEU A 51 3.97 -10.26 -15.69
C LEU A 51 3.16 -11.57 -15.68
N ASN A 52 2.59 -11.95 -14.54
CA ASN A 52 1.84 -13.20 -14.39
C ASN A 52 0.35 -13.01 -14.03
N ARG A 53 -0.18 -11.77 -14.06
CA ARG A 53 -1.55 -11.48 -13.59
C ARG A 53 -2.31 -10.57 -14.54
N ILE A 54 -3.52 -10.99 -14.89
CA ILE A 54 -4.47 -10.17 -15.64
C ILE A 54 -5.49 -9.63 -14.63
N ARG A 55 -5.53 -8.31 -14.45
CA ARG A 55 -6.53 -7.65 -13.60
C ARG A 55 -7.78 -7.35 -14.41
N VAL A 56 -8.93 -7.75 -13.89
CA VAL A 56 -10.23 -7.46 -14.48
C VAL A 56 -10.92 -6.43 -13.58
N TYR A 57 -11.32 -5.30 -14.16
CA TYR A 57 -12.03 -4.22 -13.47
C TYR A 57 -13.42 -4.03 -14.05
N PRO A 58 -14.39 -3.58 -13.24
CA PRO A 58 -15.73 -3.38 -13.71
C PRO A 58 -15.79 -2.12 -14.56
N LYS A 59 -16.67 -2.12 -15.55
CA LYS A 59 -16.84 -0.94 -16.42
C LYS A 59 -17.38 0.27 -15.64
N LYS A 60 -18.11 0.04 -14.54
CA LYS A 60 -18.64 1.08 -13.65
C LYS A 60 -18.23 0.76 -12.21
N TRP A 61 -17.65 1.75 -11.53
CA TRP A 61 -17.42 1.71 -10.10
C TRP A 61 -18.75 1.71 -9.34
N GLY A 62 -18.82 1.01 -8.20
CA GLY A 62 -20.00 0.97 -7.32
C GLY A 62 -21.11 -0.02 -7.72
N VAL A 63 -20.96 -0.74 -8.84
CA VAL A 63 -21.81 -1.88 -9.17
C VAL A 63 -21.05 -3.15 -8.83
N SER A 64 -21.60 -4.00 -7.96
CA SER A 64 -21.08 -5.34 -7.66
C SER A 64 -21.04 -6.17 -8.94
N SER A 65 -19.91 -6.12 -9.63
CA SER A 65 -19.82 -6.48 -11.05
C SER A 65 -19.39 -7.90 -11.32
N TYR A 66 -19.20 -8.70 -10.27
CA TYR A 66 -18.74 -10.07 -10.40
C TYR A 66 -19.64 -10.98 -9.59
N ASN A 67 -20.39 -11.82 -10.30
CA ASN A 67 -21.00 -12.99 -9.70
C ASN A 67 -20.08 -14.20 -9.92
N GLU A 68 -20.36 -15.30 -9.24
CA GLU A 68 -19.57 -16.52 -9.41
C GLU A 68 -19.58 -17.04 -10.86
N SER A 69 -20.60 -16.73 -11.65
CA SER A 69 -20.66 -17.19 -13.03
C SER A 69 -19.61 -16.49 -13.90
N THR A 70 -19.34 -15.20 -13.69
CA THR A 70 -18.23 -14.49 -14.33
C THR A 70 -16.88 -15.10 -13.95
N VAL A 71 -16.66 -15.42 -12.66
CA VAL A 71 -15.43 -16.08 -12.20
C VAL A 71 -15.24 -17.42 -12.90
N ARG A 72 -16.29 -18.25 -12.95
CA ARG A 72 -16.27 -19.54 -13.65
C ARG A 72 -16.02 -19.40 -15.16
N GLN A 73 -16.50 -18.34 -15.79
CA GLN A 73 -16.22 -18.06 -17.21
C GLN A 73 -14.75 -17.72 -17.43
N ILE A 74 -14.16 -16.87 -16.57
CA ILE A 74 -12.74 -16.50 -16.64
C ILE A 74 -11.85 -17.74 -16.44
N GLN A 75 -12.18 -18.62 -15.48
CA GLN A 75 -11.44 -19.86 -15.24
C GLN A 75 -11.41 -20.81 -16.44
N ARG A 76 -12.38 -20.72 -17.36
CA ARG A 76 -12.45 -21.57 -18.56
C ARG A 76 -11.63 -21.03 -19.73
N VAL A 77 -11.11 -19.81 -19.64
CA VAL A 77 -10.29 -19.21 -20.69
C VAL A 77 -8.96 -19.96 -20.76
N ARG A 78 -8.59 -20.43 -21.96
CA ARG A 78 -7.33 -21.14 -22.19
C ARG A 78 -6.15 -20.26 -21.79
N GLY A 79 -5.26 -20.79 -20.94
CA GLY A 79 -4.08 -20.08 -20.42
C GLY A 79 -4.29 -19.43 -19.05
N VAL A 80 -5.51 -19.46 -18.50
CA VAL A 80 -5.77 -19.02 -17.12
C VAL A 80 -5.46 -20.17 -16.16
N LEU A 81 -4.47 -19.97 -15.28
CA LEU A 81 -4.13 -20.93 -14.23
C LEU A 81 -5.18 -20.97 -13.10
N GLY A 82 -5.74 -19.81 -12.77
CA GLY A 82 -6.77 -19.66 -11.76
C GLY A 82 -7.20 -18.22 -11.61
N THR A 83 -8.04 -17.96 -10.61
CA THR A 83 -8.65 -16.67 -10.33
C THR A 83 -8.46 -16.29 -8.89
N PHE A 84 -8.04 -15.05 -8.69
CA PHE A 84 -8.01 -14.39 -7.40
C PHE A 84 -9.05 -13.28 -7.41
N VAL A 85 -10.04 -13.37 -6.53
CA VAL A 85 -11.11 -12.39 -6.36
C VAL A 85 -10.81 -11.61 -5.09
N SER A 86 -10.79 -10.29 -5.20
CA SER A 86 -10.71 -9.39 -4.05
C SER A 86 -11.94 -8.51 -4.04
N THR A 87 -12.58 -8.43 -2.87
CA THR A 87 -13.59 -7.43 -2.55
C THR A 87 -13.08 -6.61 -1.37
N GLY A 88 -13.54 -5.38 -1.23
CA GLY A 88 -13.08 -4.53 -0.14
C GLY A 88 -13.95 -3.31 0.02
N GLY A 89 -13.83 -2.69 1.18
CA GLY A 89 -14.57 -1.49 1.55
C GLY A 89 -13.78 -0.69 2.58
N LEU A 90 -14.31 0.49 2.91
CA LEU A 90 -13.78 1.28 4.01
C LEU A 90 -14.15 0.63 5.33
N LEU A 91 -13.24 0.67 6.30
CA LEU A 91 -13.46 0.11 7.63
C LEU A 91 -14.44 0.96 8.46
N HIS A 92 -14.56 2.24 8.13
CA HIS A 92 -15.47 3.20 8.73
C HIS A 92 -16.19 3.95 7.60
N GLU A 93 -17.46 4.30 7.81
CA GLU A 93 -18.18 5.20 6.90
C GLU A 93 -17.41 6.53 6.76
N GLU A 94 -17.48 7.14 5.58
CA GLU A 94 -16.96 8.48 5.35
C GLU A 94 -17.66 9.44 6.33
N ASP A 95 -17.02 9.78 7.45
CA ASP A 95 -17.32 11.04 8.11
C ASP A 95 -17.20 12.10 7.02
N GLU A 96 -18.25 12.90 6.79
CA GLU A 96 -18.37 13.96 5.76
C GLU A 96 -17.34 15.11 5.91
N ARG A 97 -16.17 14.82 6.49
CA ARG A 97 -15.04 15.73 6.56
C ARG A 97 -14.32 15.67 5.23
N GLN A 98 -14.47 16.75 4.47
CA GLN A 98 -13.81 17.07 3.20
C GLN A 98 -12.27 17.19 3.33
N GLY A 99 -11.61 16.12 3.77
CA GLY A 99 -10.16 15.97 3.78
C GLY A 99 -9.73 15.08 2.62
N ILE A 100 -8.60 15.39 2.00
CA ILE A 100 -7.93 14.47 1.09
C ILE A 100 -7.47 13.27 1.93
N TYR A 101 -8.19 12.14 1.86
CA TYR A 101 -7.80 10.91 2.54
C TYR A 101 -6.66 10.24 1.77
N PHE A 102 -5.44 10.40 2.27
CA PHE A 102 -4.32 9.55 1.87
C PHE A 102 -4.41 8.24 2.66
N ALA A 103 -4.68 7.13 1.98
CA ALA A 103 -4.78 5.78 2.54
C ALA A 103 -5.86 5.62 3.63
N PRO A 104 -7.15 5.65 3.26
CA PRO A 104 -8.22 5.37 4.22
C PRO A 104 -8.11 3.95 4.76
N GLU A 105 -8.57 3.75 5.99
CA GLU A 105 -8.63 2.44 6.60
C GLU A 105 -9.66 1.58 5.86
N GLN A 106 -9.23 0.40 5.46
CA GLN A 106 -9.98 -0.44 4.54
C GLN A 106 -9.78 -1.90 4.91
N TYR A 107 -10.79 -2.70 4.58
CA TYR A 107 -10.74 -4.15 4.70
C TYR A 107 -10.83 -4.78 3.32
N TYR A 108 -10.24 -5.97 3.20
CA TYR A 108 -10.32 -6.78 1.98
C TYR A 108 -10.72 -8.21 2.33
N GLY A 109 -11.70 -8.72 1.59
CA GLY A 109 -11.98 -10.15 1.51
C GLY A 109 -11.36 -10.70 0.24
N THR A 110 -10.59 -11.78 0.36
CA THR A 110 -9.94 -12.45 -0.77
C THR A 110 -10.45 -13.87 -0.90
N THR A 111 -10.58 -14.34 -2.14
CA THR A 111 -10.89 -15.72 -2.44
C THR A 111 -10.07 -16.14 -3.65
N SER A 112 -9.30 -17.20 -3.51
CA SER A 112 -8.44 -17.73 -4.56
C SER A 112 -8.63 -19.22 -4.69
N ASN A 113 -8.63 -19.72 -5.93
CA ASN A 113 -8.54 -21.15 -6.20
C ASN A 113 -7.12 -21.58 -6.62
N ILE A 114 -6.13 -20.69 -6.47
CA ILE A 114 -4.73 -20.98 -6.76
C ILE A 114 -4.04 -21.37 -5.44
N PRO A 115 -3.43 -22.57 -5.36
CA PRO A 115 -2.70 -22.99 -4.16
C PRO A 115 -1.63 -21.98 -3.76
N ALA A 116 -1.48 -21.76 -2.46
CA ALA A 116 -0.55 -20.81 -1.82
C ALA A 116 -0.87 -19.32 -2.02
N LEU A 117 -1.94 -18.97 -2.75
CA LEU A 117 -2.40 -17.58 -2.94
C LEU A 117 -3.78 -17.33 -2.30
N GLU A 118 -4.19 -18.13 -1.32
CA GLU A 118 -5.52 -18.08 -0.70
C GLU A 118 -5.75 -16.78 0.08
N PHE A 119 -4.70 -16.28 0.73
CA PHE A 119 -4.68 -15.00 1.48
C PHE A 119 -3.63 -14.05 0.94
N GLU A 120 -3.36 -14.10 -0.36
CA GLU A 120 -2.42 -13.17 -0.96
C GLU A 120 -2.94 -11.73 -0.82
N ASN A 121 -2.04 -10.81 -0.51
CA ASN A 121 -2.35 -9.39 -0.51
C ASN A 121 -2.80 -8.97 -1.94
N PRO A 122 -3.96 -8.32 -2.12
CA PRO A 122 -4.43 -7.85 -3.42
C PRO A 122 -3.46 -6.85 -4.11
N PHE A 123 -2.53 -6.28 -3.35
CA PHE A 123 -1.47 -5.41 -3.85
C PHE A 123 -0.20 -6.17 -4.31
N GLY A 124 -0.16 -7.50 -4.19
CA GLY A 124 0.92 -8.35 -4.72
C GLY A 124 2.22 -8.35 -3.91
N VAL A 125 2.21 -7.72 -2.72
CA VAL A 125 3.36 -7.69 -1.81
C VAL A 125 3.18 -8.80 -0.77
N ASP A 126 4.12 -9.74 -0.70
CA ASP A 126 4.15 -10.70 0.40
C ASP A 126 4.55 -9.97 1.68
N VAL A 127 3.61 -9.90 2.62
CA VAL A 127 3.82 -9.23 3.91
C VAL A 127 4.04 -10.33 4.96
N PRO A 128 5.18 -10.32 5.66
CA PRO A 128 5.44 -11.31 6.70
C PRO A 128 4.45 -11.15 7.85
N VAL A 129 4.01 -12.27 8.41
CA VAL A 129 3.16 -12.27 9.62
C VAL A 129 4.04 -12.02 10.83
N TRP A 130 3.84 -10.86 11.47
CA TRP A 130 4.60 -10.49 12.67
C TRP A 130 4.17 -11.28 13.93
N LYS A 131 2.87 -11.53 14.09
CA LYS A 131 2.31 -12.27 15.23
C LYS A 131 1.08 -13.07 14.80
N GLY A 132 0.93 -14.28 15.35
CA GLY A 132 -0.19 -15.18 15.03
C GLY A 132 0.11 -16.06 13.82
N ARG A 133 -0.93 -16.37 13.03
CA ARG A 133 -0.84 -17.19 11.81
C ARG A 133 -1.73 -16.61 10.72
N ARG A 134 -1.49 -17.02 9.47
CA ARG A 134 -2.43 -16.73 8.38
C ARG A 134 -3.78 -17.43 8.64
N PRO A 135 -4.90 -16.85 8.18
CA PRO A 135 -6.19 -17.49 8.25
C PRO A 135 -6.18 -18.82 7.48
N VAL A 136 -7.04 -19.74 7.88
CA VAL A 136 -7.26 -20.99 7.13
C VAL A 136 -8.14 -20.70 5.92
N SER A 137 -7.90 -21.35 4.78
CA SER A 137 -8.56 -21.06 3.49
C SER A 137 -10.10 -21.09 3.52
N ASP A 138 -10.69 -21.82 4.46
CA ASP A 138 -12.15 -21.93 4.62
C ASP A 138 -12.70 -21.11 5.82
N SER A 139 -11.86 -20.33 6.49
CA SER A 139 -12.29 -19.53 7.64
C SER A 139 -12.85 -18.18 7.21
N MET A 140 -14.14 -17.98 7.48
CA MET A 140 -14.85 -16.70 7.23
C MET A 140 -14.76 -15.72 8.42
N HIS A 141 -14.17 -16.13 9.54
CA HIS A 141 -14.16 -15.37 10.81
C HIS A 141 -12.75 -15.07 11.31
N GLU A 142 -11.73 -15.31 10.48
CA GLU A 142 -10.34 -14.98 10.77
C GLU A 142 -9.88 -13.88 9.81
N ALA A 143 -9.15 -12.90 10.32
CA ALA A 143 -8.60 -11.80 9.54
C ALA A 143 -7.15 -11.53 9.96
N ILE A 144 -6.35 -11.02 9.01
CA ILE A 144 -5.06 -10.41 9.31
C ILE A 144 -5.28 -8.90 9.32
N VAL A 145 -4.74 -8.25 10.35
CA VAL A 145 -4.77 -6.80 10.49
C VAL A 145 -3.36 -6.26 10.19
N GLY A 146 -3.30 -5.15 9.46
CA GLY A 146 -2.07 -4.38 9.28
C GLY A 146 -1.50 -3.88 10.60
N TYR A 147 -0.18 -3.81 10.70
CA TYR A 147 0.53 -3.43 11.93
C TYR A 147 0.05 -2.09 12.50
N ASP A 148 -0.08 -1.07 11.66
CA ASP A 148 -0.47 0.28 12.10
C ASP A 148 -1.91 0.32 12.64
N LEU A 149 -2.83 -0.43 12.03
CA LEU A 149 -4.21 -0.57 12.53
C LEU A 149 -4.23 -1.29 13.88
N ALA A 150 -3.48 -2.39 14.01
CA ALA A 150 -3.39 -3.13 15.26
C ALA A 150 -2.81 -2.26 16.38
N GLN A 151 -1.78 -1.45 16.09
CA GLN A 151 -1.23 -0.49 17.06
C GLN A 151 -2.23 0.62 17.42
N LYS A 152 -2.87 1.23 16.42
CA LYS A 152 -3.81 2.34 16.60
C LYS A 152 -5.00 1.93 17.49
N TYR A 153 -5.56 0.76 17.26
CA TYR A 153 -6.73 0.27 17.99
C TYR A 153 -6.39 -0.64 19.17
N GLY A 154 -5.10 -0.91 19.40
CA GLY A 154 -4.64 -1.79 20.48
C GLY A 154 -5.09 -3.25 20.33
N TRP A 155 -5.37 -3.70 19.10
CA TRP A 155 -5.88 -5.04 18.85
C TRP A 155 -4.82 -6.12 19.07
N GLN A 156 -5.24 -7.26 19.61
CA GLN A 156 -4.38 -8.41 19.85
C GLN A 156 -4.87 -9.66 19.11
N VAL A 157 -3.94 -10.58 18.83
CA VAL A 157 -4.26 -11.88 18.24
C VAL A 157 -5.23 -12.63 19.15
N GLY A 158 -6.33 -13.11 18.57
CA GLY A 158 -7.41 -13.81 19.29
C GLY A 158 -8.56 -12.89 19.72
N GLN A 159 -8.44 -11.57 19.55
CA GLN A 159 -9.54 -10.64 19.78
C GLN A 159 -10.56 -10.69 18.64
N THR A 160 -11.84 -10.57 18.98
CA THR A 160 -12.91 -10.36 18.00
C THR A 160 -13.03 -8.88 17.67
N ILE A 161 -12.99 -8.56 16.38
CA ILE A 161 -13.23 -7.21 15.84
C ILE A 161 -14.53 -7.23 15.04
N THR A 162 -15.31 -6.17 15.12
CA THR A 162 -16.52 -6.01 14.32
C THR A 162 -16.20 -5.07 13.17
N VAL A 163 -16.28 -5.59 11.94
CA VAL A 163 -16.25 -4.82 10.70
C VAL A 163 -17.71 -4.61 10.30
N ARG A 164 -18.13 -3.36 10.06
CA ARG A 164 -19.48 -3.01 9.61
C ARG A 164 -19.45 -2.58 8.17
#